data_AF-A0A9P6IYM5-F1
#
_entry.id   AF-A0A9P6IYM5-F1
#
_cell.length_a   1.000
_cell.length_b   1.000
_cell.length_c   1.000
_cell.angle_alpha   90.00
_cell.angle_beta   90.00
_cell.angle_gamma   90.00
#
_symmetry.space_group_name_H-M   'P 1'
#
loop_
_entity.id
_entity.type
_entity.pdbx_description
1 polymer ?
#
loop_
_entity_poly.entity_id
_entity_poly.type
_entity_poly.pdbx_seq_one_letter_code
_entity_poly.pdbx_strand_id
1 'polypeptide(L)'
;HIFTIRGSADVTVSTSGGPFIQKSFQITNVGFESSITLKGCSSFPKIDYLSQESLTFDSNTGVFTLTSLVNVYNPSQFGFDLGEVSLETVKNSLVIGITVLKDMKLNMGDNHLTAITTSTSKEVYEALINTGDTFTLQGFKGSSANLILVEGLKAFKVQVVVPKQN
;
A
#
# COMPACT_ATOMS: atom_id res chain seq x y z
N HIS A 1 -7.78 -6.88 -11.54
CA HIS A 1 -8.89 -6.03 -11.97
C HIS A 1 -8.47 -5.31 -13.25
N ILE A 2 -9.36 -5.25 -14.25
CA ILE A 2 -9.10 -4.56 -15.52
C ILE A 2 -9.67 -3.16 -15.38
N PHE A 3 -8.83 -2.15 -15.59
CA PHE A 3 -9.29 -0.77 -15.70
C PHE A 3 -9.39 -0.44 -17.19
N THR A 4 -10.58 0.00 -17.59
CA THR A 4 -10.82 0.43 -18.96
C THR A 4 -10.66 1.94 -19.00
N ILE A 5 -9.67 2.42 -19.74
CA ILE A 5 -9.50 3.84 -20.02
C ILE A 5 -10.24 4.13 -21.32
N ARG A 6 -11.21 5.04 -21.24
CA ARG A 6 -11.97 5.55 -22.39
C ARG A 6 -11.69 7.04 -22.53
N GLY A 7 -11.39 7.46 -23.75
CA GLY A 7 -11.16 8.86 -24.06
C GLY A 7 -11.37 9.14 -25.54
N SER A 8 -11.28 10.41 -25.91
CA SER A 8 -11.30 10.87 -27.29
C SER A 8 -10.01 11.63 -27.58
N ALA A 9 -9.39 11.39 -28.73
CA ALA A 9 -8.19 12.08 -29.16
C ALA A 9 -8.35 12.67 -30.56
N ASP A 10 -7.69 13.79 -30.82
CA ASP A 10 -7.57 14.34 -32.16
C ASP A 10 -6.31 13.77 -32.81
N VAL A 11 -6.47 13.12 -33.97
CA VAL A 11 -5.40 12.45 -34.71
C VAL A 11 -5.05 13.28 -35.93
N THR A 12 -3.79 13.71 -36.03
CA THR A 12 -3.25 14.33 -37.25
C THR A 12 -2.53 13.29 -38.09
N VAL A 13 -3.03 13.02 -39.29
CA VAL A 13 -2.39 12.12 -40.25
C VAL A 13 -1.64 12.95 -41.29
N SER A 14 -0.33 12.74 -41.38
CA SER A 14 0.53 13.38 -42.38
C SER A 14 0.96 12.34 -43.41
N THR A 15 0.58 12.52 -44.67
CA THR A 15 1.04 11.65 -45.76
C THR A 15 2.18 12.33 -46.52
N SER A 16 3.28 11.61 -46.75
CA SER A 16 4.35 12.07 -47.65
C SER A 16 3.99 11.75 -49.11
N GLY A 17 3.44 12.73 -49.81
CA GLY A 17 3.21 12.66 -51.25
C GLY A 17 4.42 13.16 -52.02
N GLY A 18 5.48 12.35 -52.13
CA GLY A 18 6.70 12.71 -52.88
C GLY A 18 7.40 13.98 -52.34
N PRO A 19 8.43 14.50 -53.03
CA PRO A 19 9.39 15.43 -52.43
C PRO A 19 8.85 16.82 -52.04
N PHE A 20 7.59 17.18 -52.33
CA PHE A 20 7.10 18.56 -52.13
C PHE A 20 5.65 18.74 -51.65
N ILE A 21 4.91 17.70 -51.23
CA ILE A 21 3.54 17.91 -50.70
C ILE A 21 3.32 17.09 -49.41
N GLN A 22 3.36 17.79 -48.27
CA GLN A 22 2.81 17.28 -47.01
C GLN A 22 1.36 17.79 -46.89
N LYS A 23 0.39 16.89 -47.04
CA LYS A 23 -1.00 17.15 -46.64
C LYS A 23 -1.19 16.56 -45.25
N SER A 24 -1.59 17.40 -44.30
CA SER A 24 -2.08 16.97 -42.99
C SER A 24 -3.60 16.98 -42.98
N PHE A 25 -4.20 15.93 -42.46
CA PHE A 25 -5.64 15.86 -42.19
C PHE A 25 -5.84 15.61 -40.71
N GLN A 26 -6.73 16.38 -40.09
CA GLN A 26 -7.10 16.18 -38.69
C GLN A 26 -8.41 15.40 -38.60
N ILE A 27 -8.37 14.31 -37.86
CA ILE A 27 -9.54 13.53 -37.48
C ILE A 27 -9.77 13.86 -36.01
N THR A 28 -10.79 14.66 -35.73
CA THR A 28 -11.12 15.04 -34.36
C THR A 28 -12.04 14.00 -33.70
N ASN A 29 -12.00 13.92 -32.37
CA ASN A 29 -12.88 13.09 -31.56
C ASN A 29 -12.80 11.57 -31.87
N VAL A 30 -11.60 11.04 -32.10
CA VAL A 30 -11.38 9.60 -32.25
C VAL A 30 -11.46 8.95 -30.89
N GLY A 31 -12.54 8.20 -30.64
CA GLY A 31 -12.69 7.40 -29.42
C GLY A 31 -11.63 6.31 -29.35
N PHE A 32 -10.93 6.22 -28.22
CA PHE A 32 -10.06 5.10 -27.91
C PHE A 32 -10.55 4.41 -26.63
N GLU A 33 -10.47 3.09 -26.66
CA GLU A 33 -10.66 2.23 -25.50
C GLU A 33 -9.40 1.40 -25.34
N SER A 34 -8.73 1.56 -24.21
CA SER A 34 -7.58 0.74 -23.85
C SER A 34 -7.83 0.07 -22.51
N SER A 35 -7.66 -1.24 -22.50
CA SER A 35 -7.72 -2.04 -21.28
C SER A 35 -6.32 -2.11 -20.69
N ILE A 36 -6.07 -1.42 -19.58
CA ILE A 36 -4.87 -1.65 -18.79
C ILE A 36 -5.18 -2.72 -17.74
N THR A 37 -4.44 -3.82 -17.80
CA THR A 37 -4.43 -4.78 -16.70
C THR A 37 -3.52 -4.21 -15.62
N LEU A 38 -4.10 -3.60 -14.59
CA LEU A 38 -3.34 -3.25 -13.40
C LEU A 38 -3.03 -4.55 -12.65
N LYS A 39 -1.91 -5.19 -13.01
CA LYS A 39 -1.37 -6.39 -12.33
C LYS A 39 -0.96 -6.13 -10.88
N GLY A 40 -1.21 -4.94 -10.34
CA GLY A 40 -0.97 -4.56 -8.94
C GLY A 40 -2.10 -4.87 -7.96
N CYS A 41 -3.32 -5.16 -8.43
CA CYS A 41 -4.47 -5.41 -7.54
C CYS A 41 -4.90 -6.89 -7.45
N SER A 42 -4.17 -7.81 -8.09
CA SER A 42 -4.44 -9.26 -8.01
C SER A 42 -3.58 -9.97 -6.97
N SER A 43 -2.53 -9.31 -6.47
CA SER A 43 -1.69 -9.79 -5.38
C SER A 43 -1.45 -8.58 -4.48
N PHE A 44 -2.14 -8.54 -3.33
CA PHE A 44 -1.89 -7.49 -2.34
C PHE A 44 -0.40 -7.50 -1.93
N PRO A 45 0.19 -6.34 -1.60
CA PRO A 45 1.57 -6.26 -1.17
C PRO A 45 1.82 -7.23 -0.02
N LYS A 46 2.80 -8.11 -0.19
CA LYS A 46 3.27 -8.96 0.91
C LYS A 46 4.05 -8.05 1.85
N ILE A 47 3.71 -8.10 3.14
CA ILE A 47 4.50 -7.44 4.18
C ILE A 47 5.29 -8.53 4.89
N ASP A 48 6.61 -8.47 4.72
CA ASP A 48 7.55 -9.32 5.42
C ASP A 48 8.18 -8.54 6.57
N TYR A 49 8.13 -9.11 7.76
CA TYR A 49 8.84 -8.58 8.91
C TYR A 49 10.34 -8.78 8.73
N LEU A 50 11.14 -7.72 8.88
CA LEU A 50 12.60 -7.80 8.79
C LEU A 50 13.24 -7.82 10.18
N SER A 51 12.96 -6.82 11.01
CA SER A 51 13.59 -6.68 12.32
C SER A 51 12.80 -5.83 13.31
N GLN A 52 13.04 -6.06 14.59
CA GLN A 52 12.56 -5.20 15.67
C GLN A 52 13.56 -4.07 15.86
N GLU A 53 13.11 -2.83 15.84
CA GLU A 53 13.95 -1.67 16.20
C GLU A 53 13.79 -1.32 17.67
N SER A 54 12.54 -1.32 18.18
CA SER A 54 12.27 -1.12 19.60
C SER A 54 10.94 -1.74 20.03
N LEU A 55 10.86 -2.15 21.29
CA LEU A 55 9.61 -2.51 21.96
C LEU A 55 9.61 -1.82 23.33
N THR A 56 8.70 -0.87 23.53
CA THR A 56 8.59 -0.08 24.76
C THR A 56 7.21 -0.29 25.38
N PHE A 57 7.13 -0.16 26.70
CA PHE A 57 5.88 -0.20 27.46
C PHE A 57 5.84 0.98 28.41
N ASP A 58 4.77 1.77 28.34
CA ASP A 58 4.50 2.85 29.29
C ASP A 58 3.58 2.34 30.40
N SER A 59 4.14 2.21 31.60
CA SER A 59 3.41 1.71 32.77
C SER A 59 2.31 2.66 33.25
N ASN A 60 2.34 3.94 32.89
CA ASN A 60 1.32 4.90 33.31
C ASN A 60 0.06 4.80 32.44
N THR A 61 0.24 4.61 31.13
CA THR A 61 -0.86 4.55 30.16
C THR A 61 -1.26 3.11 29.82
N GLY A 62 -0.42 2.12 30.10
CA GLY A 62 -0.60 0.73 29.71
C GLY A 62 -0.42 0.48 28.21
N VAL A 63 0.11 1.48 27.47
CA VAL A 63 0.36 1.38 26.03
C VAL A 63 1.75 0.80 25.79
N PHE A 64 1.86 -0.18 24.91
CA PHE A 64 3.14 -0.56 24.32
C PHE A 64 3.29 -0.01 22.91
N THR A 65 4.52 0.29 22.53
CA THR A 65 4.90 0.69 21.18
C THR A 65 5.94 -0.27 20.63
N LEU A 66 5.62 -0.91 19.51
CA LEU A 66 6.53 -1.74 18.73
C LEU A 66 6.95 -0.96 17.48
N THR A 67 8.25 -0.68 17.35
CA THR A 67 8.84 -0.16 16.11
C THR A 67 9.55 -1.29 15.39
N SER A 68 9.22 -1.48 14.12
CA SER A 68 9.77 -2.57 13.31
C SER A 68 10.12 -2.09 11.91
N LEU A 69 11.15 -2.70 11.34
CA LEU A 69 11.45 -2.59 9.92
C LEU A 69 10.70 -3.69 9.17
N VAL A 70 9.94 -3.32 8.16
CA VAL A 70 9.18 -4.25 7.31
C VAL A 70 9.53 -4.05 5.84
N ASN A 71 9.51 -5.13 5.07
CA ASN A 71 9.56 -5.07 3.62
C ASN A 71 8.15 -5.17 3.05
N VAL A 72 7.76 -4.19 2.23
CA VAL A 72 6.50 -4.17 1.49
C VAL A 72 6.79 -4.37 0.01
N TYR A 73 6.52 -5.56 -0.49
CA TYR A 73 6.74 -5.87 -1.91
C TYR A 73 5.62 -5.31 -2.78
N ASN A 74 5.97 -4.41 -3.70
CA ASN A 74 5.06 -3.86 -4.70
C ASN A 74 5.26 -4.58 -6.05
N PRO A 75 4.35 -5.49 -6.45
CA PRO A 75 4.42 -6.18 -7.73
C PRO A 75 4.07 -5.29 -8.95
N SER A 76 3.65 -4.04 -8.71
CA SER A 76 3.21 -3.14 -9.77
C SER A 76 4.39 -2.59 -10.57
N GLN A 77 4.16 -2.32 -11.85
CA GLN A 77 5.12 -1.64 -12.72
C GLN A 77 5.21 -0.12 -12.46
N PHE A 78 4.45 0.37 -11.48
CA PHE A 78 4.38 1.77 -11.10
C PHE A 78 4.69 1.94 -9.62
N GLY A 79 5.33 3.06 -9.29
CA GLY A 79 5.51 3.49 -7.92
C GLY A 79 4.28 4.25 -7.39
N PHE A 80 4.01 4.12 -6.10
CA PHE A 80 2.95 4.84 -5.40
C PHE A 80 3.54 5.66 -4.27
N ASP A 81 3.05 6.88 -4.09
CA ASP A 81 3.31 7.68 -2.91
C ASP A 81 1.99 7.80 -2.15
N LEU A 82 1.92 7.13 -1.00
CA LEU A 82 0.72 7.07 -0.16
C LEU A 82 0.85 7.96 1.09
N GLY A 83 2.02 8.58 1.30
CA GLY A 83 2.33 9.33 2.52
C GLY A 83 2.25 8.45 3.76
N GLU A 84 1.69 8.98 4.85
CA GLU A 84 1.46 8.20 6.06
C GLU A 84 0.18 7.35 5.94
N VAL A 85 0.30 6.06 6.24
CA VAL A 85 -0.82 5.12 6.22
C VAL A 85 -0.99 4.50 7.60
N SER A 86 -2.19 4.64 8.16
CA SER A 86 -2.59 3.99 9.41
C SER A 86 -3.39 2.73 9.13
N LEU A 87 -3.10 1.63 9.80
CA LEU A 87 -3.77 0.35 9.65
C LEU A 87 -4.22 -0.15 11.02
N GLU A 88 -5.38 -0.79 11.09
CA GLU A 88 -5.80 -1.52 12.28
C GLU A 88 -4.98 -2.79 12.41
N THR A 89 -4.42 -3.01 13.59
CA THR A 89 -3.78 -4.27 13.97
C THR A 89 -4.85 -5.18 14.56
N VAL A 90 -5.10 -6.32 13.93
CA VAL A 90 -6.17 -7.26 14.27
C VAL A 90 -5.58 -8.60 14.68
N LYS A 91 -6.04 -9.14 15.81
CA LYS A 91 -5.75 -10.50 16.28
C LYS A 91 -7.07 -11.20 16.58
N ASN A 92 -7.26 -12.43 16.09
CA ASN A 92 -8.49 -13.20 16.30
C ASN A 92 -9.79 -12.43 15.98
N SER A 93 -9.79 -11.62 14.91
CA SER A 93 -10.90 -10.73 14.50
C SER A 93 -11.20 -9.56 15.43
N LEU A 94 -10.37 -9.31 16.46
CA LEU A 94 -10.46 -8.15 17.33
C LEU A 94 -9.38 -7.13 16.97
N VAL A 95 -9.77 -5.86 16.86
CA VAL A 95 -8.82 -4.75 16.73
C VAL A 95 -8.12 -4.57 18.07
N ILE A 96 -6.81 -4.80 18.09
CA ILE A 96 -5.97 -4.71 19.29
C ILE A 96 -5.11 -3.44 19.31
N GLY A 97 -4.97 -2.74 18.17
CA GLY A 97 -4.08 -1.60 18.07
C GLY A 97 -4.10 -0.94 16.70
N ILE A 98 -3.22 0.04 16.52
CA ILE A 98 -2.99 0.74 15.25
C ILE A 98 -1.52 0.63 14.88
N THR A 99 -1.26 0.26 13.64
CA THR A 99 0.06 0.28 13.00
C THR A 99 0.13 1.44 12.01
N VAL A 100 1.10 2.33 12.20
CA VAL A 100 1.39 3.43 11.30
C VAL A 100 2.61 3.07 10.45
N LEU A 101 2.44 3.10 9.12
CA LEU A 101 3.52 3.05 8.14
C LEU A 101 3.85 4.48 7.74
N LYS A 102 5.02 4.96 8.16
CA LYS A 102 5.49 6.32 7.83
C LYS A 102 6.06 6.34 6.42
N ASP A 103 5.80 7.44 5.71
CA ASP A 103 6.37 7.73 4.38
C ASP A 103 6.28 6.55 3.40
N MET A 104 5.08 5.99 3.27
CA MET A 104 4.79 4.82 2.44
C MET A 104 4.91 5.18 0.95
N LYS A 105 6.15 5.22 0.49
CA LYS A 105 6.53 5.34 -0.90
C LYS A 105 6.91 3.97 -1.43
N LEU A 106 5.99 3.36 -2.17
CA LEU A 106 6.17 2.05 -2.77
C LEU A 106 6.77 2.20 -4.15
N ASN A 107 8.08 2.01 -4.28
CA ASN A 107 8.73 1.77 -5.55
C ASN A 107 8.42 0.35 -6.05
N MET A 108 8.73 0.06 -7.31
CA MET A 108 8.61 -1.29 -7.85
C MET A 108 9.55 -2.25 -7.10
N GLY A 109 9.05 -3.41 -6.69
CA GLY A 109 9.81 -4.40 -5.94
C GLY A 109 9.76 -4.18 -4.42
N ASP A 110 10.87 -4.45 -3.75
CA ASP A 110 11.00 -4.39 -2.29
C ASP A 110 11.08 -2.94 -1.78
N ASN A 111 10.36 -2.65 -0.70
CA ASN A 111 10.33 -1.34 -0.05
C ASN A 111 10.47 -1.52 1.46
N HIS A 112 11.56 -1.01 2.02
CA HIS A 112 11.80 -1.07 3.45
C HIS A 112 11.17 0.13 4.12
N LEU A 113 10.19 -0.12 4.99
CA LEU A 113 9.42 0.89 5.69
C LEU A 113 9.47 0.66 7.19
N THR A 114 9.43 1.75 7.96
CA THR A 114 9.26 1.69 9.41
C THR A 114 7.78 1.58 9.74
N ALA A 115 7.42 0.52 10.46
CA ALA A 115 6.09 0.30 11.01
C ALA A 115 6.11 0.57 12.52
N ILE A 116 5.20 1.42 12.99
CA ILE A 116 5.03 1.74 14.40
C ILE A 116 3.66 1.24 14.85
N THR A 117 3.65 0.19 15.66
CA THR A 117 2.42 -0.39 16.21
C THR A 117 2.22 0.06 17.65
N THR A 118 1.02 0.53 17.96
CA THR A 118 0.61 0.93 19.31
C THR A 118 -0.61 0.14 19.75
N SER A 119 -0.58 -0.35 20.98
CA SER A 119 -1.66 -1.17 21.55
C SER A 119 -1.63 -1.13 23.07
N THR A 120 -2.79 -1.34 23.69
CA THR A 120 -2.96 -1.49 25.15
C THR A 120 -3.12 -2.96 25.57
N SER A 121 -2.99 -3.91 24.65
CA SER A 121 -3.19 -5.32 24.94
C SER A 121 -1.99 -5.92 25.64
N LYS A 122 -2.10 -6.11 26.96
CA LYS A 122 -1.05 -6.74 27.78
C LYS A 122 -0.71 -8.16 27.32
N GLU A 123 -1.71 -8.95 26.91
CA GLU A 123 -1.52 -10.30 26.37
C GLU A 123 -0.61 -10.28 25.13
N VAL A 124 -0.83 -9.31 24.23
CA VAL A 124 -0.03 -9.18 23.00
C VAL A 124 1.38 -8.73 23.34
N TYR A 125 1.55 -7.79 24.27
CA TYR A 125 2.86 -7.37 24.74
C TYR A 125 3.67 -8.56 25.30
N GLU A 126 3.05 -9.39 26.16
CA GLU A 126 3.69 -10.58 26.70
C GLU A 126 4.00 -11.63 25.62
N ALA A 127 3.12 -11.82 24.63
CA ALA A 127 3.37 -12.69 23.50
C ALA A 127 4.57 -12.23 22.67
N LEU A 128 4.68 -10.92 22.39
CA LEU A 128 5.81 -10.34 21.67
C LEU A 128 7.14 -10.50 22.41
N ILE A 129 7.14 -10.56 23.74
CA ILE A 129 8.36 -10.84 24.51
C ILE A 129 8.72 -12.33 24.47
N ASN A 130 7.75 -13.22 24.62
CA ASN A 130 8.02 -14.62 24.93
C ASN A 130 8.01 -15.56 23.70
N THR A 131 7.05 -15.36 22.78
CA THR A 131 6.73 -16.33 21.72
C THR A 131 6.75 -15.74 20.31
N GLY A 132 6.46 -14.45 20.17
CA GLY A 132 6.04 -13.86 18.90
C GLY A 132 4.55 -14.13 18.64
N ASP A 133 4.02 -13.48 17.62
CA ASP A 133 2.60 -13.55 17.29
C ASP A 133 2.36 -13.24 15.80
N THR A 134 1.15 -13.52 15.31
CA THR A 134 0.71 -13.19 13.96
C THR A 134 -0.44 -12.20 14.02
N PHE A 135 -0.30 -11.10 13.29
CA PHE A 135 -1.30 -10.05 13.22
C PHE A 135 -1.83 -9.90 11.80
N THR A 136 -3.06 -9.41 11.69
CA THR A 136 -3.60 -8.92 10.45
C THR A 136 -3.60 -7.40 10.47
N LEU A 137 -2.91 -6.76 9.52
CA LEU A 137 -3.03 -5.34 9.29
C LEU A 137 -4.13 -5.10 8.26
N GLN A 138 -5.11 -4.27 8.59
CA GLN A 138 -6.21 -3.94 7.68
C GLN A 138 -6.44 -2.44 7.61
N GLY A 139 -6.84 -1.95 6.44
CA GLY A 139 -7.23 -0.55 6.31
C GLY A 139 -8.65 -0.31 6.83
N PHE A 140 -8.88 0.92 7.27
CA PHE A 140 -10.11 1.42 7.85
C PHE A 140 -10.36 2.86 7.37
N LYS A 141 -11.47 3.47 7.81
CA LYS A 141 -11.85 4.83 7.38
C LYS A 141 -10.78 5.88 7.69
N GLY A 142 -9.99 5.69 8.74
CA GLY A 142 -8.91 6.59 9.15
C GLY A 142 -7.54 6.25 8.57
N SER A 143 -7.45 5.35 7.60
CA SER A 143 -6.16 4.88 7.10
C SER A 143 -5.32 5.90 6.36
N SER A 144 -5.94 6.95 5.81
CA SER A 144 -5.24 8.05 5.16
C SER A 144 -6.06 9.33 5.29
N ALA A 145 -5.40 10.48 5.26
CA ALA A 145 -6.08 11.76 5.11
C ALA A 145 -6.70 11.94 3.71
N ASN A 146 -6.23 11.19 2.71
CA ASN A 146 -6.75 11.25 1.35
C ASN A 146 -7.95 10.30 1.17
N LEU A 147 -9.14 10.87 0.98
CA LEU A 147 -10.40 10.12 0.85
C LEU A 147 -10.41 9.11 -0.31
N ILE A 148 -9.69 9.39 -1.40
CA ILE A 148 -9.59 8.47 -2.55
C ILE A 148 -8.76 7.24 -2.16
N LEU A 149 -7.67 7.45 -1.40
CA LEU A 149 -6.83 6.36 -0.90
C LEU A 149 -7.54 5.52 0.15
N VAL A 150 -8.41 6.13 0.99
CA VAL A 150 -9.17 5.40 2.02
C VAL A 150 -10.00 4.27 1.42
N GLU A 151 -10.71 4.49 0.31
CA GLU A 151 -11.51 3.42 -0.31
C GLU A 151 -10.63 2.27 -0.83
N GLY A 152 -9.45 2.58 -1.37
CA GLY A 152 -8.48 1.56 -1.76
C GLY A 152 -7.88 0.82 -0.56
N LEU A 153 -7.58 1.54 0.53
CA LEU A 153 -6.99 0.98 1.75
C LEU A 153 -7.99 0.14 2.55
N LYS A 154 -9.30 0.39 2.50
CA LYS A 154 -10.30 -0.50 3.14
C LYS A 154 -10.25 -1.93 2.61
N ALA A 155 -9.85 -2.12 1.36
CA ALA A 155 -9.64 -3.45 0.79
C ALA A 155 -8.31 -4.07 1.22
N PHE A 156 -7.39 -3.28 1.79
CA PHE A 156 -6.09 -3.73 2.25
C PHE A 156 -6.23 -4.61 3.48
N LYS A 157 -5.74 -5.85 3.37
CA LYS A 157 -5.66 -6.80 4.45
C LYS A 157 -4.45 -7.70 4.24
N VAL A 158 -3.52 -7.69 5.17
CA VAL A 158 -2.29 -8.50 5.10
C VAL A 158 -1.98 -9.12 6.45
N GLN A 159 -1.50 -10.36 6.42
CA GLN A 159 -1.00 -11.02 7.63
C GLN A 159 0.50 -10.78 7.76
N VAL A 160 0.95 -10.47 8.97
CA VAL A 160 2.35 -10.24 9.31
C VAL A 160 2.69 -11.09 10.53
N VAL A 161 3.76 -11.88 10.41
CA VAL A 161 4.30 -12.66 11.53
C VAL A 161 5.38 -11.81 12.19
N VAL A 162 5.21 -11.49 13.46
CA VAL A 162 6.18 -10.77 14.27
C VAL A 162 6.83 -11.77 15.23
N PRO A 163 8.14 -12.06 15.09
CA PRO A 163 8.84 -12.97 15.98
C PRO A 163 8.94 -12.36 17.39
N LYS A 164 9.27 -13.21 18.38
CA LYS A 164 9.56 -12.73 19.73
C LYS A 164 10.73 -11.74 19.74
N GLN A 165 10.76 -10.90 20.77
CA GLN A 165 11.91 -10.08 21.08
C GLN A 165 13.13 -10.98 21.33
N ASN A 166 14.20 -10.73 20.57
CA ASN A 166 15.52 -11.32 20.81
C ASN A 166 16.28 -10.53 21.88
#